data_AF-S4P2Z1-F1
#
_entry.id   AF-S4P2Z1-F1
#
_cell.length_a   1.000
_cell.length_b   1.000
_cell.length_c   1.000
_cell.angle_alpha   90.00
_cell.angle_beta   90.00
_cell.angle_gamma   90.00
#
_symmetry.space_group_name_H-M   'P 1'
#
loop_
_entity.id
_entity.type
_entity.pdbx_description
1 polymer ?
#
loop_
_entity_poly.entity_id
_entity_poly.type
_entity_poly.pdbx_seq_one_letter_code
_entity_poly.pdbx_strand_id
1 'polypeptide(L)' 'LKAKEQHNKVKQEKIEKQEAKKKAQEERNQKLQEYKKKKHERFKKLSKKTKKGQPVMTGRLELMLEKIQSSK' A
#
# COMPACT_ATOMS: atom_id res chain seq x y z
N LEU A 1 43.30 -21.41 -2.07
CA LEU A 1 41.91 -21.95 -2.02
C LEU A 1 41.00 -21.11 -1.13
N LYS A 2 41.38 -20.77 0.12
CA LYS A 2 40.60 -19.91 1.04
C LYS A 2 40.15 -18.55 0.47
N ALA A 3 40.98 -17.85 -0.33
CA ALA A 3 40.63 -16.54 -0.88
C ALA A 3 39.45 -16.57 -1.88
N LYS A 4 39.35 -17.62 -2.70
CA LYS A 4 38.24 -17.78 -3.66
C LYS A 4 36.92 -18.09 -2.94
N GLU A 5 36.97 -18.91 -1.90
CA GLU A 5 35.80 -19.22 -1.07
C GLU A 5 35.29 -17.99 -0.31
N GLN A 6 36.18 -17.21 0.30
CA GLN A 6 35.81 -15.96 0.99
C GLN A 6 35.21 -14.94 0.00
N HIS A 7 35.79 -14.81 -1.20
CA HIS A 7 35.25 -13.95 -2.25
C HIS A 7 33.83 -14.39 -2.68
N ASN A 8 33.60 -15.69 -2.84
CA ASN A 8 32.29 -16.24 -3.20
C ASN A 8 31.25 -16.02 -2.09
N LYS A 9 31.63 -16.19 -0.82
CA LYS A 9 30.76 -15.89 0.34
C LYS A 9 30.32 -14.43 0.35
N VAL A 10 31.27 -13.50 0.21
CA VAL A 10 30.96 -12.05 0.18
C VAL A 10 30.07 -11.70 -1.01
N LYS A 11 30.25 -12.35 -2.17
CA LYS A 11 29.38 -12.15 -3.34
C LYS A 11 27.95 -12.65 -3.08
N GLN A 12 27.82 -13.82 -2.45
CA GLN A 12 26.53 -14.41 -2.12
C GLN A 12 25.76 -13.56 -1.10
N GLU A 13 26.43 -13.12 -0.02
CA GLU A 13 25.83 -12.24 0.99
C GLU A 13 25.36 -10.90 0.39
N LYS A 14 26.10 -10.35 -0.59
CA LYS A 14 25.68 -9.15 -1.32
C LYS A 14 24.40 -9.38 -2.12
N ILE A 15 24.28 -10.53 -2.78
CA ILE A 15 23.08 -10.90 -3.56
C ILE A 15 21.88 -11.04 -2.62
N GLU A 16 22.03 -11.81 -1.54
CA GLU A 16 20.96 -12.03 -0.57
C GLU A 16 20.50 -10.72 0.08
N LYS A 17 21.43 -9.84 0.43
CA LYS A 17 21.11 -8.51 0.97
C LYS A 17 20.39 -7.62 -0.04
N GLN A 18 20.74 -7.71 -1.33
CA GLN A 18 20.04 -6.97 -2.38
C GLN A 18 18.63 -7.52 -2.61
N GLU A 19 18.46 -8.84 -2.63
CA GLU A 19 17.16 -9.47 -2.78
C GLU A 19 16.22 -9.16 -1.60
N ALA A 20 16.73 -9.24 -0.36
CA ALA A 20 15.96 -8.87 0.83
C ALA A 20 15.52 -7.41 0.78
N LYS A 21 16.40 -6.49 0.34
CA LYS A 21 16.04 -5.08 0.16
C LYS A 21 14.99 -4.86 -0.92
N LYS A 22 15.10 -5.55 -2.06
CA LYS A 22 14.11 -5.48 -3.15
C LYS A 22 12.75 -5.97 -2.68
N LYS A 23 12.68 -7.14 -2.04
CA LYS A 23 11.44 -7.68 -1.46
C LYS A 23 10.80 -6.70 -0.47
N ALA A 24 11.57 -6.17 0.47
CA ALA A 24 11.06 -5.18 1.43
C ALA A 24 10.59 -3.88 0.74
N GLN A 25 11.24 -3.45 -0.35
CA GLN A 25 10.80 -2.29 -1.13
C GLN A 25 9.51 -2.57 -1.90
N GLU A 26 9.38 -3.74 -2.50
CA GLU A 26 8.16 -4.17 -3.20
C GLU A 26 6.97 -4.24 -2.25
N GLU A 27 7.13 -4.85 -1.08
CA GLU A 27 6.08 -4.91 -0.06
C GLU A 27 5.63 -3.51 0.40
N ARG A 28 6.59 -2.60 0.66
CA ARG A 28 6.27 -1.21 1.00
C ARG A 28 5.52 -0.51 -0.14
N ASN A 29 5.97 -0.69 -1.37
CA ASN A 29 5.34 -0.08 -2.54
C ASN A 29 3.91 -0.61 -2.73
N GLN A 30 3.69 -1.92 -2.57
CA GLN A 30 2.36 -2.53 -2.65
C GLN A 30 1.41 -1.95 -1.60
N LYS A 31 1.84 -1.86 -0.33
CA LYS A 31 1.05 -1.24 0.75
C LYS A 31 0.71 0.23 0.46
N LEU A 32 1.67 0.98 -0.06
CA LEU A 32 1.46 2.38 -0.45
C LEU A 32 0.48 2.52 -1.62
N GLN A 33 0.56 1.65 -2.63
CA GLN A 33 -0.37 1.64 -3.76
C GLN A 33 -1.79 1.30 -3.30
N GLU A 34 -1.93 0.31 -2.43
CA GLU A 34 -3.23 -0.06 -1.87
C GLU A 34 -3.85 1.08 -1.05
N TYR A 35 -3.04 1.75 -0.22
CA TYR A 35 -3.46 2.95 0.50
C TYR A 35 -3.93 4.06 -0.46
N LYS A 36 -3.15 4.36 -1.49
CA LYS A 36 -3.50 5.38 -2.51
C LYS A 36 -4.81 5.02 -3.22
N LYS A 37 -4.99 3.74 -3.58
CA LYS A 37 -6.23 3.25 -4.20
C LYS A 37 -7.43 3.44 -3.28
N LYS A 38 -7.34 3.00 -2.01
CA LYS A 38 -8.39 3.19 -0.99
C LYS A 38 -8.72 4.67 -0.77
N LYS A 39 -7.70 5.52 -0.68
CA LYS A 39 -7.86 6.98 -0.55
C LYS A 39 -8.61 7.58 -1.74
N HIS A 40 -8.25 7.20 -2.96
CA HIS A 40 -8.89 7.68 -4.18
C HIS A 40 -10.36 7.27 -4.28
N GLU A 41 -10.67 6.01 -3.99
CA GLU A 41 -12.05 5.51 -4.00
C GLU A 41 -12.91 6.20 -2.94
N ARG A 42 -12.37 6.43 -1.74
CA ARG A 42 -13.03 7.23 -0.70
C ARG A 42 -13.28 8.67 -1.19
N PHE A 43 -12.29 9.30 -1.81
CA PHE A 43 -12.45 10.64 -2.36
C PHE A 43 -13.55 10.69 -3.43
N LYS A 44 -13.59 9.74 -4.37
CA LYS A 44 -14.65 9.63 -5.38
C LYS A 44 -16.04 9.54 -4.76
N LYS A 45 -16.21 8.76 -3.69
CA LYS A 45 -17.51 8.66 -2.99
C LYS A 45 -17.88 9.99 -2.32
N LEU A 46 -16.92 10.65 -1.66
CA LEU A 46 -17.16 11.89 -0.90
C LEU A 46 -17.38 13.13 -1.76
N SER A 47 -16.73 13.19 -2.93
CA SER A 47 -16.77 14.34 -3.84
C SER A 47 -17.99 14.35 -4.76
N LYS A 48 -18.73 13.24 -4.87
CA LYS A 48 -19.97 13.16 -5.64
C LYS A 48 -21.01 14.16 -5.12
N LYS A 49 -21.58 14.92 -6.06
CA LYS A 49 -22.64 15.90 -5.83
C LYS A 49 -23.81 15.65 -6.77
N THR A 50 -25.01 16.06 -6.34
CA THR A 50 -26.21 16.10 -7.17
C THR A 50 -26.12 17.26 -8.15
N LYS A 51 -27.05 17.33 -9.12
CA LYS A 51 -27.15 18.46 -10.07
C LYS A 51 -27.29 19.83 -9.37
N LYS A 52 -27.84 19.84 -8.15
CA LYS A 52 -27.98 21.05 -7.30
C LYS A 52 -26.77 21.29 -6.37
N GLY A 53 -25.66 20.59 -6.57
CA GLY A 53 -24.42 20.77 -5.82
C GLY A 53 -24.39 20.15 -4.41
N GLN A 54 -25.50 19.58 -3.96
CA GLN A 54 -25.57 18.89 -2.67
C GLN A 54 -24.78 17.58 -2.72
N PRO A 55 -24.13 17.17 -1.63
CA PRO A 55 -23.42 15.90 -1.59
C PRO A 55 -24.37 14.70 -1.73
N VAL A 56 -23.93 13.67 -2.45
CA VAL A 56 -24.68 12.41 -2.54
C VAL A 56 -24.48 11.64 -1.23
N MET A 57 -25.57 11.44 -0.48
CA MET A 57 -25.50 10.91 0.89
C MET A 57 -25.28 9.40 0.97
N THR A 58 -25.72 8.61 -0.02
CA THR A 58 -25.62 7.14 0.01
C THR A 58 -24.19 6.65 0.25
N GLY A 59 -23.23 7.10 -0.57
CA GLY A 59 -21.82 6.72 -0.42
C GLY A 59 -21.15 7.27 0.85
N ARG A 60 -21.67 8.37 1.43
CA ARG A 60 -21.18 8.91 2.71
C ARG A 60 -21.65 8.07 3.89
N LEU A 61 -22.89 7.60 3.85
CA LEU A 61 -23.48 6.73 4.86
C LEU A 61 -22.80 5.36 4.87
N GLU A 62 -22.50 4.78 3.70
CA GLU A 62 -21.70 3.54 3.62
C GLU A 62 -20.35 3.68 4.33
N LEU A 63 -19.61 4.77 4.06
CA LEU A 63 -18.31 5.03 4.69
C LEU A 63 -18.43 5.26 6.20
N MET A 64 -19.53 5.85 6.64
CA MET A 64 -19.81 6.06 8.06
C MET A 64 -20.11 4.73 8.75
N LEU A 65 -20.92 3.88 8.14
CA LEU A 65 -21.22 2.53 8.63
C LEU A 65 -19.94 1.68 8.73
N GLU A 66 -19.10 1.69 7.69
CA GLU A 66 -17.81 1.00 7.68
C GLU A 66 -16.94 1.42 8.88
N LYS A 67 -16.88 2.73 9.19
CA LYS A 67 -16.14 3.25 10.34
C LYS A 67 -16.72 2.80 11.68
N ILE A 68 -18.04 2.78 11.81
CA ILE A 68 -18.71 2.34 13.05
C ILE A 68 -18.44 0.84 13.27
N GLN A 69 -18.51 0.04 12.21
CA GLN A 69 -18.23 -1.40 12.28
C GLN A 69 -16.76 -1.69 12.55
N SER A 70 -15.83 -0.93 11.96
CA SER A 70 -14.39 -1.12 12.20
C SER A 70 -13.91 -0.62 13.56
N SER A 71 -14.72 0.18 14.26
CA SER A 71 -14.40 0.71 15.60
C SER A 71 -15.00 -0.13 16.72
N LYS A 72 -15.81 -1.14 16.37
CA LYS A 72 -16.25 -2.21 17.28
C LYS A 72 -15.22 -3.33 17.27
#